data_AF-A0A815A975-F1
#
_entry.id   AF-A0A815A975-F1
#
_cell.length_a   1.000
_cell.length_b   1.000
_cell.length_c   1.000
_cell.angle_alpha   90.00
_cell.angle_beta   90.00
_cell.angle_gamma   90.00
#
_symmetry.space_group_name_H-M   'P 1'
#
loop_
_entity.id
_entity.type
_entity.pdbx_description
1 polymer ?
#
loop_
_entity_poly.entity_id
_entity_poly.type
_entity_poly.pdbx_seq_one_letter_code
_entity_poly.pdbx_strand_id
1 'polypeptide(L)'
;MSIDLCKQRYSTPYPYVYVECVYGNFNLALYHLNKKLIATNSPEGIRGGGLLKYCLLLIRGYRPADIGTICQMEKYMCSRFFIDYADIQEQEHKLTSYLYSHFNDDDQIVYKYLLQLRLIVHRSTVCLMTHERKLTLDLITNIATYYYYKLYTEGQWAYEHAGPNLVVPNSVSIDVIYHDDYPQECTCPSSSKWKSIYTPQQTVKFYDD
;
A
#
# COMPACT_ATOMS: atom_id res chain seq x y z
N MET A 1 -20.92 31.46 -14.11
CA MET A 1 -20.85 32.69 -13.30
C MET A 1 -19.43 32.77 -12.78
N SER A 2 -18.57 33.57 -13.44
CA SER A 2 -17.13 33.65 -13.16
C SER A 2 -16.87 34.72 -12.12
N ILE A 3 -15.97 34.46 -11.17
CA ILE A 3 -15.55 35.43 -10.16
C ILE A 3 -14.13 35.87 -10.51
N ASP A 4 -14.00 37.14 -10.91
CA ASP A 4 -12.74 37.84 -11.14
C ASP A 4 -12.13 38.30 -9.82
N LEU A 5 -10.98 37.72 -9.45
CA LEU A 5 -10.10 38.24 -8.42
C LEU A 5 -8.70 38.35 -9.00
N CYS A 6 -8.33 39.55 -9.45
CA CYS A 6 -7.10 40.25 -9.05
C CYS A 6 -6.84 41.43 -10.01
N LYS A 7 -7.08 42.66 -9.55
CA LYS A 7 -6.57 43.86 -10.21
C LYS A 7 -5.13 44.12 -9.75
N GLN A 8 -4.25 44.13 -10.74
CA GLN A 8 -3.08 45.00 -10.90
C GLN A 8 -1.87 44.82 -9.96
N ARG A 9 -0.84 44.13 -10.47
CA ARG A 9 0.53 44.65 -10.60
C ARG A 9 1.34 43.76 -11.56
N TYR A 10 1.89 44.38 -12.60
CA TYR A 10 2.75 43.81 -13.66
C TYR A 10 2.14 42.63 -14.46
N SER A 11 1.41 42.93 -15.54
CA SER A 11 0.79 41.93 -16.41
C SER A 11 1.61 41.71 -17.69
N THR A 12 2.57 40.80 -17.64
CA THR A 12 2.73 39.93 -18.80
C THR A 12 1.53 38.99 -18.81
N PRO A 13 0.71 38.92 -19.87
CA PRO A 13 -0.41 37.98 -19.91
C PRO A 13 0.16 36.55 -19.79
N TYR A 14 -0.21 35.85 -18.72
CA TYR A 14 0.13 34.44 -18.59
C TYR A 14 -0.60 33.67 -19.69
N PRO A 15 0.06 32.71 -20.35
CA PRO A 15 -0.61 31.91 -21.37
C PRO A 15 -1.76 31.14 -20.75
N TYR A 16 -2.89 31.08 -21.45
CA TYR A 16 -4.00 30.22 -21.06
C TYR A 16 -3.57 28.76 -21.26
N VAL A 17 -3.60 27.98 -20.19
CA VAL A 17 -3.32 26.54 -20.21
C VAL A 17 -4.64 25.80 -20.04
N TYR A 18 -4.94 24.93 -21.00
CA TYR A 18 -6.09 24.02 -20.92
C TYR A 18 -5.67 22.72 -20.25
N VAL A 19 -6.48 22.25 -19.29
CA VAL A 19 -6.26 20.98 -18.57
C VAL A 19 -7.47 20.08 -18.82
N GLU A 20 -7.21 18.89 -19.31
CA GLU A 20 -8.23 17.85 -19.47
C GLU A 20 -8.21 16.90 -18.26
N CYS A 21 -9.40 16.52 -17.78
CA CYS A 21 -9.57 15.57 -16.69
C CYS A 21 -10.26 14.29 -17.18
N VAL A 22 -9.44 13.24 -17.39
CA VAL A 22 -9.91 11.92 -17.85
C VAL A 22 -10.75 11.18 -16.80
N TYR A 23 -10.70 11.60 -15.53
CA TYR A 23 -11.58 11.08 -14.47
C TYR A 23 -13.07 11.48 -14.66
N GLY A 24 -13.37 12.36 -15.62
CA GLY A 24 -14.73 12.78 -15.96
C GLY A 24 -15.26 13.96 -15.14
N ASN A 25 -14.87 14.10 -13.87
CA ASN A 25 -15.22 15.28 -13.06
C ASN A 25 -13.96 15.96 -12.50
N PHE A 26 -13.64 17.14 -13.04
CA PHE A 26 -12.45 17.92 -12.68
C PHE A 26 -12.45 18.33 -11.20
N ASN A 27 -13.55 18.89 -10.70
CA ASN A 27 -13.61 19.39 -9.32
C ASN A 27 -13.48 18.25 -8.31
N LEU A 28 -14.09 17.10 -8.61
CA LEU A 28 -13.99 15.91 -7.77
C LEU A 28 -12.56 15.30 -7.81
N ALA A 29 -11.95 15.24 -8.98
CA ALA A 29 -10.56 14.79 -9.12
C ALA A 29 -9.59 15.73 -8.37
N LEU A 30 -9.79 17.04 -8.47
CA LEU A 30 -9.02 18.03 -7.74
C LEU A 30 -9.21 17.90 -6.22
N TYR A 31 -10.44 17.64 -5.78
CA TYR A 31 -10.74 17.35 -4.37
C TYR A 31 -9.98 16.10 -3.89
N HIS A 32 -10.03 14.99 -4.64
CA HIS A 32 -9.29 13.78 -4.31
C HIS A 32 -7.78 14.02 -4.27
N LEU A 33 -7.23 14.78 -5.22
CA LEU A 33 -5.81 15.12 -5.24
C LEU A 33 -5.41 15.93 -3.99
N ASN A 34 -6.16 16.99 -3.68
CA ASN A 34 -5.90 17.87 -2.54
C ASN A 34 -6.03 17.15 -1.19
N LYS A 35 -6.93 16.16 -1.09
CA LYS A 35 -7.16 15.37 0.13
C LYS A 35 -6.39 14.06 0.17
N LYS A 36 -5.54 13.78 -0.83
CA LYS A 36 -4.82 12.51 -1.01
C LYS A 36 -5.75 11.28 -0.93
N LEU A 37 -6.86 11.33 -1.68
CA LEU A 37 -7.83 10.25 -1.72
C LEU A 37 -7.64 9.36 -2.96
N ILE A 38 -7.86 8.06 -2.79
CA ILE A 38 -7.83 7.03 -3.83
C ILE A 38 -9.28 6.72 -4.19
N ALA A 39 -9.67 7.05 -5.42
CA ALA A 39 -10.97 6.74 -5.97
C ALA A 39 -10.81 6.31 -7.43
N THR A 40 -11.71 5.46 -7.90
CA THR A 40 -11.83 5.08 -9.31
C THR A 40 -13.28 5.19 -9.74
N ASN A 41 -13.50 5.71 -10.94
CA ASN A 41 -14.81 5.74 -11.61
C ASN A 41 -15.02 4.54 -12.56
N SER A 42 -13.95 3.80 -12.85
CA SER A 42 -13.94 2.66 -13.78
C SER A 42 -13.18 1.48 -13.17
N PRO A 43 -13.72 0.83 -12.13
CA PRO A 43 -13.09 -0.34 -11.50
C PRO A 43 -12.82 -1.47 -12.50
N GLU A 44 -13.68 -1.67 -13.51
CA GLU A 44 -13.54 -2.65 -14.58
C GLU A 44 -12.32 -2.44 -15.49
N GLY A 45 -11.82 -1.20 -15.56
CA GLY A 45 -10.62 -0.85 -16.33
C GLY A 45 -9.31 -1.26 -15.65
N ILE A 46 -9.37 -1.73 -14.39
CA ILE A 46 -8.17 -2.05 -13.63
C ILE A 46 -7.55 -3.36 -14.13
N ARG A 47 -6.30 -3.27 -14.58
CA ARG A 47 -5.42 -4.40 -14.91
C ARG A 47 -4.50 -4.74 -13.74
N GLY A 48 -3.74 -5.82 -13.83
CA GLY A 48 -2.91 -6.34 -12.73
C GLY A 48 -1.97 -5.30 -12.12
N GLY A 49 -1.41 -4.40 -12.92
CA GLY A 49 -0.57 -3.29 -12.45
C GLY A 49 -1.30 -2.29 -11.53
N GLY A 50 -2.63 -2.31 -11.46
CA GLY A 50 -3.43 -1.49 -10.55
C GLY A 50 -3.17 -1.80 -9.08
N LEU A 51 -2.95 -3.07 -8.72
CA LEU A 51 -2.57 -3.46 -7.37
C LEU A 51 -1.26 -2.80 -6.93
N LEU A 52 -0.26 -2.80 -7.81
CA LEU A 52 1.06 -2.21 -7.53
C LEU A 52 0.95 -0.69 -7.34
N LYS A 53 0.22 -0.02 -8.23
CA LYS A 53 -0.06 1.43 -8.12
C LYS A 53 -0.83 1.77 -6.85
N TYR A 54 -1.82 0.96 -6.47
CA TYR A 54 -2.58 1.15 -5.25
C TYR A 54 -1.69 1.09 -4.01
N CYS A 55 -0.84 0.07 -3.90
CA CYS A 55 0.11 -0.06 -2.78
C CYS A 55 1.09 1.14 -2.74
N LEU A 56 1.53 1.63 -3.91
CA LEU A 56 2.40 2.80 -4.01
C LEU A 56 1.71 4.08 -3.53
N LEU A 57 0.42 4.25 -3.81
CA LEU A 57 -0.36 5.39 -3.31
C LEU A 57 -0.49 5.35 -1.78
N LEU A 58 -0.73 4.16 -1.21
CA LEU A 58 -0.84 4.00 0.24
C LEU A 58 0.43 4.42 0.98
N ILE A 59 1.61 3.94 0.56
CA ILE A 59 2.88 4.34 1.20
C ILE A 59 3.22 5.82 1.00
N ARG A 60 2.62 6.49 0.01
CA ARG A 60 2.73 7.95 -0.20
C ARG A 60 1.72 8.76 0.63
N GLY A 61 0.97 8.08 1.51
CA GLY A 61 0.00 8.68 2.42
C GLY A 61 -1.36 8.99 1.78
N TYR A 62 -1.66 8.37 0.63
CA TYR A 62 -3.02 8.41 0.09
C TYR A 62 -3.91 7.37 0.79
N ARG A 63 -5.22 7.63 0.79
CA ARG A 63 -6.21 6.82 1.51
C ARG A 63 -7.41 6.55 0.62
N PRO A 64 -8.09 5.40 0.76
CA PRO A 64 -9.34 5.16 0.05
C PRO A 64 -10.36 6.28 0.31
N ALA A 65 -11.01 6.78 -0.74
CA ALA A 65 -12.09 7.76 -0.61
C ALA A 65 -13.33 7.16 0.07
N ASP A 66 -13.56 5.86 -0.16
CA ASP A 66 -14.66 5.10 0.41
C ASP A 66 -14.15 3.80 1.05
N ILE A 67 -14.29 3.73 2.36
CA ILE A 67 -13.86 2.61 3.18
C ILE A 67 -14.80 1.40 2.99
N GLY A 68 -16.07 1.61 2.66
CA GLY A 68 -17.04 0.54 2.47
C GLY A 68 -16.73 -0.33 1.25
N THR A 69 -16.20 0.29 0.19
CA THR A 69 -15.90 -0.41 -1.08
C THR A 69 -14.46 -0.88 -1.21
N ILE A 70 -13.53 -0.38 -0.40
CA ILE A 70 -12.11 -0.68 -0.59
C ILE A 70 -11.76 -2.16 -0.44
N CYS A 71 -12.40 -2.88 0.51
CA CYS A 71 -12.18 -4.32 0.67
C CYS A 71 -12.52 -5.08 -0.63
N GLN A 72 -13.59 -4.68 -1.32
CA GLN A 72 -14.00 -5.30 -2.59
C GLN A 72 -13.03 -4.91 -3.72
N MET A 73 -12.59 -3.65 -3.74
CA MET A 73 -11.62 -3.16 -4.71
C MET A 73 -10.28 -3.89 -4.61
N GLU A 74 -9.76 -4.12 -3.40
CA GLU A 74 -8.52 -4.88 -3.22
C GLU A 74 -8.67 -6.33 -3.70
N LYS A 75 -9.79 -6.99 -3.39
CA LYS A 75 -10.07 -8.35 -3.89
C LYS A 75 -10.06 -8.39 -5.42
N TYR A 76 -10.67 -7.38 -6.06
CA TYR A 76 -10.66 -7.25 -7.51
C TYR A 76 -9.26 -7.00 -8.07
N MET A 77 -8.49 -6.08 -7.47
CA MET A 77 -7.10 -5.80 -7.85
C MET A 77 -6.20 -7.03 -7.72
N CYS A 78 -6.31 -7.77 -6.61
CA CYS A 78 -5.61 -9.03 -6.43
C CYS A 78 -6.00 -10.03 -7.50
N SER A 79 -7.30 -10.25 -7.73
CA SER A 79 -7.78 -11.18 -8.77
C SER A 79 -7.24 -10.81 -10.16
N ARG A 80 -7.30 -9.53 -10.56
CA ARG A 80 -6.74 -9.06 -11.84
C ARG A 80 -5.22 -9.21 -11.91
N PHE A 81 -4.49 -9.05 -10.80
CA PHE A 81 -3.05 -9.29 -10.74
C PHE A 81 -2.71 -10.76 -11.02
N PHE A 82 -3.39 -11.71 -10.38
CA PHE A 82 -3.16 -13.15 -10.62
C PHE A 82 -3.59 -13.59 -12.02
N ILE A 83 -4.64 -12.98 -12.59
CA ILE A 83 -5.09 -13.30 -13.95
C ILE A 83 -4.10 -12.74 -15.00
N ASP A 84 -3.62 -11.51 -14.80
CA ASP A 84 -2.73 -10.86 -15.77
C ASP A 84 -1.27 -11.35 -15.66
N TYR A 85 -0.88 -11.90 -14.50
CA TYR A 85 0.45 -12.45 -14.22
C TYR A 85 0.30 -13.81 -13.51
N ALA A 86 0.03 -14.86 -14.29
CA ALA A 86 -0.31 -16.18 -13.75
C ALA A 86 0.92 -16.94 -13.23
N ASP A 87 2.08 -16.76 -13.88
CA ASP A 87 3.32 -17.42 -13.49
C ASP A 87 4.07 -16.62 -12.41
N ILE A 88 4.68 -17.32 -11.45
CA ILE A 88 5.54 -16.71 -10.44
C ILE A 88 6.73 -15.97 -11.06
N GLN A 89 7.27 -16.47 -12.17
CA GLN A 89 8.38 -15.81 -12.90
C GLN A 89 7.93 -14.47 -13.51
N GLU A 90 6.72 -14.42 -14.06
CA GLU A 90 6.14 -13.16 -14.58
C GLU A 90 5.86 -12.17 -13.44
N GLN A 91 5.37 -12.65 -12.30
CA GLN A 91 5.15 -11.83 -11.12
C GLN A 91 6.46 -11.25 -10.56
N GLU A 92 7.52 -12.06 -10.47
CA GLU A 92 8.85 -11.63 -10.05
C GLU A 92 9.41 -10.57 -11.00
N HIS A 93 9.40 -10.84 -12.31
CA HIS A 93 9.86 -9.89 -13.31
C HIS A 93 9.07 -8.58 -13.26
N LYS A 94 7.74 -8.67 -13.12
CA LYS A 94 6.89 -7.49 -13.07
C LYS A 94 7.13 -6.66 -11.82
N LEU A 95 7.26 -7.31 -10.66
CA LEU A 95 7.49 -6.65 -9.37
C LEU A 95 8.87 -5.99 -9.34
N THR A 96 9.93 -6.70 -9.74
CA THR A 96 11.30 -6.15 -9.79
C THR A 96 11.42 -4.98 -10.75
N SER A 97 10.85 -5.08 -11.96
CA SER A 97 10.78 -3.97 -12.92
C SER A 97 10.03 -2.77 -12.37
N TYR A 98 8.93 -3.00 -11.64
CA TYR A 98 8.16 -1.93 -11.01
C TYR A 98 8.96 -1.20 -9.93
N LEU A 99 9.65 -1.95 -9.05
CA LEU A 99 10.51 -1.40 -8.01
C LEU A 99 11.63 -0.54 -8.59
N TYR A 100 12.34 -1.05 -9.59
CA TYR A 100 13.42 -0.32 -10.26
C TYR A 100 12.91 1.01 -10.87
N SER A 101 11.72 1.00 -11.45
CA SER A 101 11.20 2.17 -12.18
C SER A 101 10.59 3.27 -11.28
N HIS A 102 10.20 2.96 -10.04
CA HIS A 102 9.36 3.88 -9.23
C HIS A 102 10.01 4.39 -7.94
N PHE A 103 11.10 3.79 -7.48
CA PHE A 103 11.64 4.03 -6.13
C PHE A 103 13.01 4.72 -6.11
N ASN A 104 13.62 5.03 -7.26
CA ASN A 104 14.87 5.80 -7.36
C ASN A 104 15.97 5.33 -6.37
N ASP A 105 16.11 4.02 -6.18
CA ASP A 105 17.05 3.38 -5.25
C ASP A 105 16.84 3.72 -3.74
N ASP A 106 15.64 4.16 -3.35
CA ASP A 106 15.26 4.30 -1.93
C ASP A 106 14.83 2.95 -1.35
N ASP A 107 15.81 2.19 -0.87
CA ASP A 107 15.63 0.85 -0.30
C ASP A 107 14.68 0.82 0.90
N GLN A 108 14.61 1.90 1.69
CA GLN A 108 13.72 1.98 2.85
C GLN A 108 12.26 2.05 2.41
N ILE A 109 11.96 2.88 1.40
CA ILE A 109 10.61 2.98 0.84
C ILE A 109 10.26 1.69 0.10
N VAL A 110 11.20 1.05 -0.60
CA VAL A 110 10.99 -0.25 -1.24
C VAL A 110 10.59 -1.31 -0.22
N TYR A 111 11.30 -1.40 0.91
CA TYR A 111 10.96 -2.34 1.98
C TYR A 111 9.55 -2.10 2.52
N LYS A 112 9.20 -0.85 2.85
CA LYS A 112 7.85 -0.47 3.31
C LYS A 112 6.76 -0.83 2.28
N TYR A 113 7.03 -0.58 1.00
CA TYR A 113 6.13 -0.94 -0.09
C TYR A 113 5.89 -2.45 -0.18
N LEU A 114 6.94 -3.26 -0.07
CA LEU A 114 6.85 -4.72 -0.13
C LEU A 114 6.03 -5.28 1.03
N LEU A 115 6.18 -4.71 2.24
CA LEU A 115 5.33 -5.06 3.38
C LEU A 115 3.87 -4.72 3.12
N GLN A 116 3.59 -3.53 2.58
CA GLN A 116 2.23 -3.11 2.23
C GLN A 116 1.59 -4.04 1.19
N LEU A 117 2.35 -4.39 0.14
CA LEU A 117 1.90 -5.31 -0.91
C LEU A 117 1.61 -6.70 -0.33
N ARG A 118 2.53 -7.25 0.48
CA ARG A 118 2.35 -8.55 1.15
C ARG A 118 1.08 -8.57 1.97
N LEU A 119 0.82 -7.52 2.74
CA LEU A 119 -0.36 -7.40 3.59
C LEU A 119 -1.66 -7.44 2.79
N ILE A 120 -1.75 -6.65 1.71
CA ILE A 120 -2.95 -6.59 0.86
C ILE A 120 -3.16 -7.95 0.16
N VAL A 121 -2.11 -8.55 -0.38
CA VAL A 121 -2.19 -9.88 -0.99
C VAL A 121 -2.62 -10.92 0.03
N HIS A 122 -2.12 -10.85 1.26
CA HIS A 122 -2.51 -11.77 2.34
C HIS A 122 -3.98 -11.63 2.73
N ARG A 123 -4.51 -10.41 2.86
CA ARG A 123 -5.87 -10.20 3.38
C ARG A 123 -6.97 -10.28 2.31
N SER A 124 -6.64 -9.93 1.07
CA SER A 124 -7.62 -9.70 -0.01
C SER A 124 -7.65 -10.80 -1.07
N THR A 125 -6.95 -11.92 -0.85
CA THR A 125 -7.03 -13.11 -1.71
C THR A 125 -7.97 -14.16 -1.12
N VAL A 126 -8.84 -14.70 -1.98
CA VAL A 126 -9.82 -15.75 -1.61
C VAL A 126 -9.13 -17.13 -1.60
N CYS A 127 -9.60 -18.04 -0.74
CA CYS A 127 -9.03 -19.36 -0.46
C CYS A 127 -8.90 -20.29 -1.68
N LEU A 128 -9.57 -19.99 -2.81
CA LEU A 128 -9.55 -20.80 -4.02
C LEU A 128 -8.15 -20.89 -4.66
N MET A 129 -7.22 -19.98 -4.33
CA MET A 129 -5.86 -19.92 -4.90
C MET A 129 -4.77 -20.02 -3.82
N THR A 130 -4.93 -20.92 -2.85
CA THR A 130 -4.03 -20.99 -1.68
C THR A 130 -2.57 -21.26 -2.07
N HIS A 131 -2.31 -22.08 -3.10
CA HIS A 131 -0.94 -22.37 -3.55
C HIS A 131 -0.28 -21.17 -4.22
N GLU A 132 -0.93 -20.60 -5.24
CA GLU A 132 -0.44 -19.42 -5.98
C GLU A 132 -0.24 -18.22 -5.04
N ARG A 133 -1.20 -18.01 -4.14
CA ARG A 133 -1.10 -17.02 -3.06
C ARG A 133 0.14 -17.24 -2.23
N LYS A 134 0.41 -18.48 -1.78
CA LYS A 134 1.58 -18.79 -0.96
C LYS A 134 2.88 -18.50 -1.71
N LEU A 135 2.99 -18.94 -2.97
CA LEU A 135 4.16 -18.65 -3.81
C LEU A 135 4.41 -17.15 -3.93
N THR A 136 3.36 -16.37 -4.15
CA THR A 136 3.45 -14.90 -4.29
C THR A 136 3.84 -14.23 -2.99
N LEU A 137 3.24 -14.66 -1.88
CA LEU A 137 3.56 -14.17 -0.55
C LEU A 137 5.02 -14.47 -0.18
N ASP A 138 5.51 -15.66 -0.50
CA ASP A 138 6.88 -16.09 -0.27
C ASP A 138 7.85 -15.29 -1.15
N LEU A 139 7.52 -15.07 -2.44
CA LEU A 139 8.27 -14.19 -3.34
C LEU A 139 8.41 -12.77 -2.77
N ILE A 140 7.30 -12.15 -2.37
CA ILE A 140 7.33 -10.78 -1.80
C ILE A 140 8.18 -10.75 -0.52
N THR A 141 8.05 -11.77 0.35
CA THR A 141 8.88 -11.88 1.56
C THR A 141 10.35 -12.00 1.25
N ASN A 142 10.73 -12.82 0.26
CA ASN A 142 12.12 -13.02 -0.12
C ASN A 142 12.74 -11.71 -0.61
N ILE A 143 12.04 -10.97 -1.47
CA ILE A 143 12.49 -9.65 -1.92
C ILE A 143 12.57 -8.67 -0.74
N ALA A 144 11.55 -8.62 0.12
CA ALA A 144 11.56 -7.74 1.29
C ALA A 144 12.74 -8.05 2.24
N THR A 145 13.05 -9.33 2.42
CA THR A 145 14.15 -9.81 3.24
C THR A 145 15.50 -9.39 2.65
N TYR A 146 15.64 -9.43 1.33
CA TYR A 146 16.83 -8.92 0.65
C TYR A 146 17.05 -7.42 0.95
N TYR A 147 16.03 -6.58 0.79
CA TYR A 147 16.13 -5.14 1.09
C TYR A 147 16.36 -4.88 2.58
N TYR A 148 15.75 -5.66 3.47
CA TYR A 148 16.00 -5.60 4.92
C TYR A 148 17.49 -5.77 5.24
N TYR A 149 18.12 -6.83 4.72
CA TYR A 149 19.54 -7.08 4.97
C TYR A 149 20.44 -6.06 4.31
N LYS A 150 20.09 -5.58 3.10
CA LYS A 150 20.82 -4.50 2.42
C LYS A 150 20.87 -3.23 3.29
N LEU A 151 19.73 -2.80 3.82
CA LEU A 151 19.64 -1.66 4.75
C LEU A 151 20.43 -1.87 6.05
N TYR A 152 20.45 -3.09 6.57
CA TYR A 152 21.23 -3.45 7.75
C TYR A 152 22.73 -3.35 7.49
N THR A 153 23.21 -3.88 6.37
CA THR A 153 24.63 -3.88 6.00
C THR A 153 25.17 -2.49 5.65
N GLU A 154 24.33 -1.63 5.06
CA GLU A 154 24.69 -0.26 4.68
C GLU A 154 24.62 0.72 5.87
N GLY A 155 24.33 0.24 7.09
CA GLY A 155 24.33 1.03 8.32
C GLY A 155 23.19 2.05 8.43
N GLN A 156 22.25 2.07 7.47
CA GLN A 156 21.15 3.04 7.44
C GLN A 156 20.11 2.82 8.55
N TRP A 157 20.04 1.62 9.13
CA TRP A 157 19.03 1.26 10.15
C TRP A 157 19.62 0.85 11.51
N ALA A 158 20.95 0.89 11.66
CA ALA A 158 21.68 0.33 12.79
C ALA A 158 21.66 1.17 14.09
N TYR A 159 21.12 2.39 14.08
CA TYR A 159 21.23 3.32 15.22
C TYR A 159 19.97 3.48 16.06
N GLU A 160 18.81 3.00 15.61
CA GLU A 160 17.55 3.14 16.39
C GLU A 160 17.01 1.84 16.99
N HIS A 161 17.39 0.64 16.52
CA HIS A 161 16.72 -0.62 16.90
C HIS A 161 17.64 -1.78 17.31
N ALA A 162 18.87 -1.50 17.79
CA ALA A 162 19.81 -2.52 18.25
C ALA A 162 19.37 -3.20 19.57
N GLY A 163 18.59 -4.28 19.46
CA GLY A 163 18.39 -5.30 20.49
C GLY A 163 18.64 -6.70 19.91
N PRO A 164 19.21 -7.66 20.68
CA PRO A 164 19.83 -8.88 20.15
C PRO A 164 18.87 -10.03 19.75
N ASN A 165 17.61 -9.72 19.39
CA ASN A 165 16.67 -10.73 18.90
C ASN A 165 16.29 -10.46 17.45
N LEU A 166 17.13 -10.93 16.51
CA LEU A 166 16.80 -10.99 15.08
C LEU A 166 15.71 -12.05 14.86
N VAL A 167 14.46 -11.65 15.07
CA VAL A 167 13.31 -12.37 14.51
C VAL A 167 13.18 -11.89 13.07
N VAL A 168 13.66 -12.68 12.11
CA VAL A 168 13.25 -12.51 10.70
C VAL A 168 11.80 -12.97 10.63
N PRO A 169 10.81 -12.09 10.42
CA PRO A 169 9.49 -12.49 10.79
C PRO A 169 8.77 -13.20 9.63
N ASN A 170 8.52 -14.50 9.81
CA ASN A 170 7.24 -15.07 9.36
C ASN A 170 6.05 -14.43 10.12
N SER A 171 6.33 -13.59 11.11
CA SER A 171 5.42 -12.80 11.93
C SER A 171 5.80 -11.31 11.87
N VAL A 172 5.73 -10.66 10.71
CA VAL A 172 6.01 -9.21 10.67
C VAL A 172 4.86 -8.60 11.47
N SER A 173 5.16 -8.10 12.67
CA SER A 173 4.28 -7.20 13.39
C SER A 173 4.21 -5.94 12.55
N ILE A 174 3.27 -5.95 11.61
CA ILE A 174 3.01 -4.87 10.68
C ILE A 174 2.32 -3.79 11.50
N ASP A 175 3.10 -2.93 12.16
CA ASP A 175 2.67 -1.58 12.50
C ASP A 175 2.72 -0.70 11.23
N VAL A 176 2.29 -1.26 10.09
CA VAL A 176 2.38 -0.61 8.77
C VAL A 176 1.09 0.17 8.56
N ILE A 177 1.20 1.49 8.76
CA ILE A 177 0.49 2.53 8.01
C ILE A 177 -1.00 2.24 7.83
N TYR A 178 -1.67 1.80 8.88
CA TYR A 178 -3.09 2.00 9.00
C TYR A 178 -3.30 3.32 9.71
N HIS A 179 -3.98 4.22 9.01
CA HIS A 179 -4.73 5.24 9.71
C HIS A 179 -5.84 4.54 10.48
N ASP A 180 -6.12 4.99 11.70
CA ASP A 180 -7.04 4.36 12.66
C ASP A 180 -8.42 4.01 12.06
N ASP A 181 -8.79 4.66 10.95
CA ASP A 181 -10.06 4.49 10.22
C ASP A 181 -10.09 3.32 9.21
N TYR A 182 -9.01 2.56 9.04
CA TYR A 182 -8.96 1.49 8.03
C TYR A 182 -9.60 0.17 8.53
N PRO A 183 -10.44 -0.51 7.73
CA PRO A 183 -11.19 -1.68 8.19
C PRO A 183 -10.25 -2.84 8.52
N GLN A 184 -10.28 -3.25 9.80
CA GLN A 184 -9.44 -4.29 10.39
C GLN A 184 -9.83 -5.70 9.92
N GLU A 185 -11.07 -5.90 9.48
CA GLU A 185 -11.59 -7.21 9.07
C GLU A 185 -12.25 -7.15 7.69
N CYS A 186 -11.47 -7.38 6.63
CA CYS A 186 -12.03 -7.81 5.33
C CYS A 186 -12.11 -9.36 5.29
N THR A 187 -12.67 -9.99 6.32
CA THR A 187 -12.67 -11.46 6.44
C THR A 187 -13.66 -12.11 5.47
N CYS A 188 -13.26 -13.23 4.89
CA CYS A 188 -14.16 -14.14 4.18
C CYS A 188 -14.99 -14.91 5.22
N PRO A 189 -16.29 -15.22 4.99
CA PRO A 189 -17.12 -15.95 5.96
C PRO A 189 -16.73 -17.42 6.23
N SER A 190 -15.52 -17.85 5.85
CA SER A 190 -15.11 -19.25 5.95
C SER A 190 -13.60 -19.39 6.21
N SER A 191 -13.15 -19.00 7.39
CA SER A 191 -12.05 -19.70 8.07
C SER A 191 -12.10 -19.43 9.57
N SER A 192 -12.43 -20.48 10.31
CA SER A 192 -12.42 -20.54 11.76
C SER A 192 -11.02 -20.22 12.31
N LYS A 193 -10.97 -19.31 13.29
CA LYS A 193 -9.83 -19.02 14.19
C LYS A 193 -8.55 -18.46 13.53
N TRP A 194 -8.49 -17.13 13.51
CA TRP A 194 -7.29 -16.41 13.96
C TRP A 194 -7.71 -15.43 15.04
N LYS A 195 -7.70 -15.86 16.30
CA LYS A 195 -7.68 -14.94 17.43
C LYS A 195 -6.25 -14.41 17.51
N SER A 196 -6.02 -13.20 17.03
CA SER A 196 -4.84 -12.44 17.43
C SER A 196 -4.95 -12.21 18.93
N ILE A 197 -4.05 -12.82 19.68
CA ILE A 197 -3.87 -12.58 21.11
C ILE A 197 -3.22 -11.20 21.21
N TYR A 198 -4.04 -10.18 21.41
CA TYR A 198 -3.60 -8.91 21.98
C TYR A 198 -4.52 -8.59 23.15
N THR A 199 -4.25 -9.22 24.29
CA THR A 199 -4.70 -8.71 25.59
C THR A 199 -3.76 -7.58 25.98
N PRO A 200 -4.22 -6.34 26.19
CA PRO A 200 -3.41 -5.33 26.85
C PRO A 200 -3.05 -5.88 28.23
N GLN A 201 -1.78 -6.18 28.44
CA GLN A 201 -1.30 -6.59 29.75
C GLN A 201 -1.56 -5.46 30.74
N GLN A 202 -2.27 -5.85 31.80
CA GLN A 202 -2.43 -5.13 33.05
C GLN A 202 -1.09 -4.57 33.51
N THR A 203 -1.02 -3.26 33.71
CA THR A 203 0.01 -2.66 34.56
C THR A 203 -0.33 -2.97 36.01
N VAL A 204 0.30 -4.01 36.54
CA VAL A 204 0.51 -4.19 37.97
C VAL A 204 2.01 -4.12 38.21
N LYS A 205 2.48 -3.05 38.86
CA LYS A 205 3.60 -3.11 39.81
C LYS A 205 3.35 -2.16 40.97
N PHE A 206 3.46 -2.76 42.17
CA PHE A 206 3.35 -2.19 43.50
C PHE A 206 4.68 -1.55 43.94
N TYR A 207 4.56 -0.50 44.77
CA TYR A 207 5.44 0.18 45.75
C TYR A 207 6.97 0.17 45.64
N ASP A 208 7.58 1.34 45.91
CA ASP A 208 8.38 1.56 47.13
C ASP A 208 8.35 3.06 47.54
N ASP A 209 8.32 3.27 48.87
CA ASP A 209 8.27 4.49 49.73
C ASP A 209 6.96 5.31 49.84
#